data_AF-A0A850AB81-F1
#
_entry.id   AF-A0A850AB81-F1
#
_cell.length_a   1.000
_cell.length_b   1.000
_cell.length_c   1.000
_cell.angle_alpha   90.00
_cell.angle_beta   90.00
_cell.angle_gamma   90.00
#
_symmetry.space_group_name_H-M   'P 1'
#
loop_
_entity.id
_entity.type
_entity.pdbx_description
1 polymer ?
#
loop_
_entity_poly.entity_id
_entity_poly.type
_entity_poly.pdbx_seq_one_letter_code
_entity_poly.pdbx_strand_id
1 'polypeptide(L)'
;MDNLLNIFLTRRPSVPLHLSVLLILFVAKLIWKLSLPFLLIIAGIYLLCYAVILGVCRVIGKSPWVQSYHIPLAWLLSVMVFFGGLYHYDRAGWLWYKLTGFDTTLPEFFPDAAANFPNAEFVKRYPIFTVDPGDSAQLLLKAGDYVIEKTIYVPRGGVLVIEPGTALRFAAGRSLISLRPLIARGTADQPILFTAKDSRRKWGVVGVVRAAGRPGSLEAEKSIFEYVTFEQGRQARVNNIDFFAGLSIIESEVEISRCRFRNLYGKDGLNVRYGKSLIQDNIFENVYKDGIDLDGGEGIITRNRFINCGDEGIDLTENWHIRAFENEIYDSDGGRVAAEINLEQLISMNTLGHSPGK
;
A
#
# COMPACT_ATOMS: atom_id res chain seq x y z
N MET A 1 13.51 -54.26 26.62
CA MET A 1 13.38 -52.92 26.00
C MET A 1 11.93 -52.42 25.98
N ASP A 2 10.94 -53.28 26.26
CA ASP A 2 9.50 -52.95 26.18
C ASP A 2 8.88 -52.25 27.41
N ASN A 3 9.61 -52.14 28.53
CA ASN A 3 9.06 -51.55 29.76
C ASN A 3 9.27 -50.03 29.91
N LEU A 4 10.16 -49.41 29.12
CA LEU A 4 10.37 -47.95 29.18
C LEU A 4 9.43 -47.18 28.24
N LEU A 5 9.03 -47.77 27.10
CA LEU A 5 8.04 -47.17 26.21
C LEU A 5 6.62 -47.15 26.82
N ASN A 6 6.24 -48.19 27.56
CA ASN A 6 4.91 -48.27 28.18
C ASN A 6 4.69 -47.26 29.32
N ILE A 7 5.75 -46.80 29.99
CA ILE A 7 5.65 -45.81 31.07
C ILE A 7 5.38 -44.40 30.50
N PHE A 8 5.85 -44.10 29.29
CA PHE A 8 5.55 -42.84 28.61
C PHE A 8 4.15 -42.81 27.97
N LEU A 9 3.57 -43.96 27.65
CA LEU A 9 2.25 -44.05 27.01
C LEU A 9 1.07 -44.17 28.00
N THR A 10 1.31 -44.43 29.29
CA THR A 10 0.25 -44.73 30.27
C THR A 10 0.05 -43.67 31.37
N ARG A 11 0.95 -42.70 31.53
CA ARG A 11 0.77 -41.62 32.51
C ARG A 11 -0.11 -40.51 31.94
N ARG A 12 -1.28 -40.30 32.55
CA ARG A 12 -2.11 -39.11 32.32
C ARG A 12 -1.27 -37.85 32.62
N PRO A 13 -1.13 -36.89 31.69
CA PRO A 13 -0.55 -35.60 32.04
C PRO A 13 -1.46 -34.94 33.08
N SER A 14 -0.90 -34.62 34.26
CA SER A 14 -1.62 -34.13 35.44
C SER A 14 -1.97 -32.65 35.40
N VAL A 15 -1.56 -31.92 34.35
CA VAL A 15 -1.99 -30.55 34.09
C VAL A 15 -3.05 -30.61 32.99
N PRO A 16 -4.27 -30.07 33.19
CA PRO A 16 -5.22 -29.95 32.10
C PRO A 16 -4.54 -29.17 30.98
N LEU A 17 -4.37 -29.80 29.83
CA LEU A 17 -3.58 -29.33 28.69
C LEU A 17 -4.12 -28.02 28.05
N HIS A 18 -5.22 -27.51 28.58
CA HIS A 18 -5.81 -26.20 28.30
C HIS A 18 -5.23 -25.08 29.17
N LEU A 19 -4.74 -25.39 30.39
CA LEU A 19 -4.01 -24.42 31.23
C LEU A 19 -2.68 -24.02 30.58
N SER A 20 -2.03 -24.93 29.85
CA SER A 20 -0.81 -24.59 29.09
C SER A 20 -1.09 -23.65 27.92
N VAL A 21 -2.26 -23.71 27.29
CA VAL A 21 -2.68 -22.76 26.23
C VAL A 21 -2.88 -21.36 26.78
N LEU A 22 -3.61 -21.23 27.88
CA LEU A 22 -3.81 -19.95 28.56
C LEU A 22 -2.48 -19.38 29.08
N LEU A 23 -1.58 -20.24 29.58
CA LEU A 23 -0.24 -19.86 29.99
C LEU A 23 0.62 -19.39 28.81
N ILE A 24 0.59 -20.09 27.66
CA ILE A 24 1.31 -19.68 26.44
C ILE A 24 0.79 -18.32 25.95
N LEU A 25 -0.53 -18.12 25.89
CA LEU A 25 -1.12 -16.84 25.48
C LEU A 25 -0.79 -15.72 26.48
N PHE A 26 -0.73 -16.02 27.77
CA PHE A 26 -0.32 -15.08 28.80
C PHE A 26 1.16 -14.70 28.71
N VAL A 27 2.04 -15.67 28.48
CA VAL A 27 3.48 -15.43 28.24
C VAL A 27 3.69 -14.66 26.94
N ALA A 28 3.01 -15.02 25.86
CA ALA A 28 3.03 -14.30 24.59
C ALA A 28 2.56 -12.83 24.75
N LYS A 29 1.53 -12.59 25.57
CA LYS A 29 1.10 -11.23 25.94
C LYS A 29 2.21 -10.43 26.61
N LEU A 30 2.90 -11.03 27.58
CA LEU A 30 3.95 -10.37 28.34
C LEU A 30 5.18 -10.05 27.48
N ILE A 31 5.59 -10.99 26.63
CA ILE A 31 6.78 -10.86 25.77
C ILE A 31 6.50 -9.89 24.62
N TRP A 32 5.36 -10.03 23.92
CA TRP A 32 5.07 -9.30 22.68
C TRP A 32 4.05 -8.16 22.85
N LYS A 33 3.67 -7.83 24.09
CA LYS A 33 2.69 -6.76 24.42
C LYS A 33 1.39 -6.85 23.61
N LEU A 34 0.93 -8.07 23.35
CA LEU A 34 -0.29 -8.30 22.54
C LEU A 34 -1.54 -7.75 23.23
N SER A 35 -2.48 -7.22 22.45
CA SER A 35 -3.72 -6.66 22.98
C SER A 35 -4.67 -7.75 23.49
N LEU A 36 -5.47 -7.45 24.52
CA LEU A 36 -6.44 -8.40 25.06
C LEU A 36 -7.46 -8.88 24.01
N PRO A 37 -8.05 -8.01 23.14
CA PRO A 37 -8.93 -8.46 22.06
C PRO A 37 -8.26 -9.46 21.11
N PHE A 38 -6.99 -9.25 20.76
CA PHE A 38 -6.22 -10.15 19.90
C PHE A 38 -6.07 -11.54 20.53
N LEU A 39 -5.77 -11.61 21.83
CA LEU A 39 -5.64 -12.88 22.55
C LEU A 39 -6.98 -13.62 22.66
N LEU A 40 -8.08 -12.89 22.86
CA LEU A 40 -9.42 -13.48 22.90
C LEU A 40 -9.83 -14.07 21.54
N ILE A 41 -9.46 -13.42 20.43
CA ILE A 41 -9.69 -13.95 19.08
C ILE A 41 -8.91 -15.24 18.87
N ILE A 42 -7.60 -15.26 19.17
CA ILE A 42 -6.78 -16.46 19.00
C ILE A 42 -7.28 -17.61 19.88
N ALA A 43 -7.62 -17.33 21.14
CA ALA A 43 -8.18 -18.33 22.05
C ALA A 43 -9.51 -18.89 21.54
N GLY A 44 -10.40 -18.03 21.01
CA GLY A 44 -11.68 -18.45 20.42
C GLY A 44 -11.49 -19.36 19.20
N ILE A 45 -10.58 -18.99 18.29
CA ILE A 45 -10.25 -19.81 17.10
C ILE A 45 -9.68 -21.16 17.54
N TYR A 46 -8.78 -21.18 18.53
CA TYR A 46 -8.22 -22.41 19.09
C TYR A 46 -9.29 -23.36 19.64
N LEU A 47 -10.20 -22.84 20.47
CA LEU A 47 -11.27 -23.66 21.04
C LEU A 47 -12.19 -24.23 19.95
N LEU A 48 -12.48 -23.44 18.92
CA LEU A 48 -13.28 -23.89 17.77
C LEU A 48 -12.57 -25.00 16.98
N CYS A 49 -11.31 -24.80 16.60
CA CYS A 49 -10.51 -25.81 15.88
C CYS A 49 -10.38 -27.10 16.70
N TYR A 50 -10.14 -26.98 18.01
CA TYR A 50 -10.06 -28.11 18.92
C TYR A 50 -11.37 -28.89 18.99
N ALA A 51 -12.51 -28.21 19.11
CA ALA A 51 -13.83 -28.85 19.13
C ALA A 51 -14.15 -29.60 17.83
N VAL A 52 -13.80 -29.01 16.67
CA VAL A 52 -13.97 -29.66 15.35
C VAL A 52 -13.14 -30.95 15.26
N ILE A 53 -11.87 -30.89 15.66
CA ILE A 53 -10.97 -32.07 15.65
C ILE A 53 -11.54 -33.18 16.55
N LEU A 54 -11.99 -32.84 17.76
CA LEU A 54 -12.62 -33.81 18.66
C LEU A 54 -13.87 -34.45 18.04
N GLY A 55 -14.71 -33.66 17.36
CA GLY A 55 -15.88 -34.15 16.64
C GLY A 55 -15.52 -35.17 15.55
N VAL A 56 -14.55 -34.84 14.70
CA VAL A 56 -14.07 -35.74 13.63
C VAL A 56 -13.51 -37.03 14.22
N CYS A 57 -12.69 -36.96 15.26
CA CYS A 57 -12.09 -38.12 15.91
C CYS A 57 -13.13 -39.11 16.47
N ARG A 58 -14.23 -38.59 17.02
CA ARG A 58 -15.35 -39.41 17.48
C ARG A 58 -16.03 -40.17 16.34
N VAL A 59 -16.20 -39.52 15.18
CA VAL A 59 -16.84 -40.12 14.00
C VAL A 59 -15.97 -41.22 13.38
N ILE A 60 -14.65 -41.03 13.31
CA ILE A 60 -13.72 -41.99 12.69
C ILE A 60 -13.25 -43.13 13.63
N GLY A 61 -13.79 -43.20 14.85
CA GLY A 61 -13.47 -44.27 15.82
C GLY A 61 -12.02 -44.30 16.30
N LYS A 62 -11.26 -43.21 16.16
CA LYS A 62 -9.86 -43.15 16.63
C LYS A 62 -9.80 -42.90 18.14
N SER A 63 -8.90 -43.62 18.80
CA SER A 63 -8.66 -43.53 20.25
C SER A 63 -8.27 -42.10 20.68
N PRO A 64 -8.77 -41.61 21.83
CA PRO A 64 -8.35 -40.33 22.40
C PRO A 64 -6.84 -40.21 22.61
N TRP A 65 -6.07 -41.30 22.66
CA TRP A 65 -4.62 -41.26 22.84
C TRP A 65 -3.82 -40.75 21.62
N VAL A 66 -4.49 -40.48 20.49
CA VAL A 66 -3.94 -39.65 19.39
C VAL A 66 -3.87 -38.14 19.78
N GLN A 67 -4.30 -37.79 21.00
CA GLN A 67 -4.28 -36.48 21.68
C GLN A 67 -3.01 -35.64 21.47
N SER A 68 -1.83 -36.25 21.38
CA SER A 68 -0.56 -35.53 21.19
C SER A 68 -0.53 -34.69 19.89
N TYR A 69 -1.26 -35.11 18.85
CA TYR A 69 -1.28 -34.43 17.55
C TYR A 69 -2.43 -33.42 17.38
N HIS A 70 -3.51 -33.56 18.14
CA HIS A 70 -4.69 -32.69 18.00
C HIS A 70 -4.44 -31.26 18.44
N ILE A 71 -3.57 -31.07 19.42
CA ILE A 71 -3.25 -29.74 19.95
C ILE A 71 -2.31 -28.98 19.04
N PRO A 72 -1.18 -29.56 18.58
CA PRO A 72 -0.39 -28.95 17.52
C PRO A 72 -1.22 -28.67 16.26
N LEU A 73 -2.13 -29.57 15.89
CA LEU A 73 -3.01 -29.38 14.74
C LEU A 73 -4.04 -28.25 14.97
N ALA A 74 -4.66 -28.17 16.15
CA ALA A 74 -5.57 -27.08 16.50
C ALA A 74 -4.84 -25.73 16.52
N TRP A 75 -3.62 -25.69 17.06
CA TRP A 75 -2.76 -24.51 17.01
C TRP A 75 -2.41 -24.11 15.60
N LEU A 76 -1.96 -25.07 14.78
CA LEU A 76 -1.63 -24.84 13.38
C LEU A 76 -2.85 -24.27 12.64
N LEU A 77 -4.02 -24.90 12.77
CA LEU A 77 -5.25 -24.41 12.15
C LEU A 77 -5.63 -23.01 12.67
N SER A 78 -5.45 -22.73 13.95
CA SER A 78 -5.82 -21.43 14.51
C SER A 78 -4.94 -20.31 14.01
N VAL A 79 -3.63 -20.57 13.95
CA VAL A 79 -2.64 -19.68 13.35
C VAL A 79 -3.01 -19.48 11.88
N MET A 80 -3.25 -20.55 11.12
CA MET A 80 -3.63 -20.45 9.70
C MET A 80 -4.92 -19.66 9.48
N VAL A 81 -5.96 -19.88 10.27
CA VAL A 81 -7.24 -19.17 10.17
C VAL A 81 -7.07 -17.70 10.56
N PHE A 82 -6.36 -17.41 11.64
CA PHE A 82 -6.11 -16.03 12.08
C PHE A 82 -5.31 -15.24 11.05
N PHE A 83 -4.17 -15.77 10.63
CA PHE A 83 -3.30 -15.13 9.66
C PHE A 83 -3.98 -15.06 8.28
N GLY A 84 -4.59 -16.13 7.80
CA GLY A 84 -5.36 -16.11 6.55
C GLY A 84 -6.51 -15.09 6.57
N GLY A 85 -7.26 -15.03 7.68
CA GLY A 85 -8.32 -14.06 7.88
C GLY A 85 -7.81 -12.62 7.92
N LEU A 86 -6.70 -12.38 8.62
CA LEU A 86 -6.05 -11.07 8.66
C LEU A 86 -5.57 -10.63 7.27
N TYR A 87 -4.90 -11.51 6.53
CA TYR A 87 -4.42 -11.25 5.18
C TYR A 87 -5.56 -10.86 4.23
N HIS A 88 -6.72 -11.53 4.32
CA HIS A 88 -7.88 -11.18 3.51
C HIS A 88 -8.62 -9.92 3.98
N TYR A 89 -8.62 -9.66 5.29
CA TYR A 89 -9.25 -8.49 5.88
C TYR A 89 -8.47 -7.21 5.58
N ASP A 90 -7.15 -7.27 5.74
CA ASP A 90 -6.22 -6.20 5.43
C ASP A 90 -5.65 -6.40 4.03
N ARG A 91 -6.48 -6.09 3.02
CA ARG A 91 -6.08 -6.28 1.62
C ARG A 91 -4.84 -5.51 1.20
N ALA A 92 -4.48 -4.45 1.92
CA ALA A 92 -3.25 -3.70 1.70
C ALA A 92 -2.02 -4.38 2.34
N GLY A 93 -2.19 -5.37 3.23
CA GLY A 93 -1.09 -6.11 3.86
C GLY A 93 -0.26 -5.33 4.88
N TRP A 94 -0.71 -4.15 5.33
CA TRP A 94 -0.01 -3.35 6.34
C TRP A 94 0.01 -3.99 7.75
N LEU A 95 -1.14 -4.46 8.22
CA LEU A 95 -1.26 -5.22 9.47
C LEU A 95 -0.52 -6.55 9.37
N TRP A 96 -0.57 -7.20 8.20
CA TRP A 96 0.22 -8.40 7.95
C TRP A 96 1.72 -8.14 8.09
N TYR A 97 2.20 -7.07 7.44
CA TYR A 97 3.59 -6.64 7.54
C TYR A 97 3.99 -6.31 8.98
N LYS A 98 3.18 -5.53 9.71
CA LYS A 98 3.46 -5.20 11.12
C LYS A 98 3.56 -6.41 12.04
N LEU A 99 2.79 -7.45 11.77
CA LEU A 99 2.76 -8.64 12.62
C LEU A 99 3.83 -9.67 12.26
N THR A 100 4.21 -9.74 10.99
CA THR A 100 5.04 -10.85 10.47
C THR A 100 6.40 -10.41 9.94
N GLY A 101 6.58 -9.13 9.62
CA GLY A 101 7.72 -8.58 8.90
C GLY A 101 7.74 -8.91 7.40
N PHE A 102 6.82 -9.74 6.91
CA PHE A 102 6.73 -10.08 5.50
C PHE A 102 5.88 -9.04 4.77
N ASP A 103 6.47 -8.39 3.78
CA ASP A 103 5.74 -7.43 2.96
C ASP A 103 5.02 -8.14 1.83
N THR A 104 3.68 -8.19 1.91
CA THR A 104 2.83 -8.82 0.91
C THR A 104 1.63 -7.93 0.62
N THR A 105 1.21 -7.89 -0.63
CA THR A 105 -0.03 -7.23 -1.06
C THR A 105 -0.84 -8.21 -1.90
N LEU A 106 -2.18 -8.17 -1.75
CA LEU A 106 -3.05 -8.99 -2.57
C LEU A 106 -3.10 -8.42 -3.99
N PRO A 107 -2.70 -9.19 -5.03
CA PRO A 107 -2.79 -8.71 -6.40
C PRO A 107 -4.24 -8.59 -6.84
N GLU A 108 -4.54 -7.53 -7.60
CA GLU A 108 -5.80 -7.35 -8.31
C GLU A 108 -5.60 -7.54 -9.81
N PHE A 109 -6.58 -8.20 -10.45
CA PHE A 109 -6.56 -8.48 -11.87
C PHE A 109 -7.80 -7.89 -12.54
N PHE A 110 -7.58 -7.14 -13.61
CA PHE A 110 -8.58 -6.55 -14.49
C PHE A 110 -8.36 -7.11 -15.90
N PRO A 111 -9.42 -7.59 -16.58
CA PRO A 111 -9.27 -8.15 -17.91
C PRO A 111 -8.82 -7.08 -18.91
N ASP A 112 -8.09 -7.47 -19.95
CA ASP A 112 -7.60 -6.54 -20.98
C ASP A 112 -8.72 -5.73 -21.64
N ALA A 113 -9.91 -6.31 -21.75
CA ALA A 113 -11.10 -5.60 -22.21
C ALA A 113 -11.40 -4.33 -21.39
N ALA A 114 -11.13 -4.35 -20.07
CA ALA A 114 -11.34 -3.20 -19.19
C ALA A 114 -10.40 -2.02 -19.49
N ALA A 115 -9.21 -2.30 -20.04
CA ALA A 115 -8.30 -1.25 -20.50
C ALA A 115 -8.86 -0.48 -21.70
N ASN A 116 -9.76 -1.10 -22.46
CA ASN A 116 -10.31 -0.55 -23.70
C ASN A 116 -11.82 -0.28 -23.61
N PHE A 117 -12.39 -0.20 -22.40
CA PHE A 117 -13.79 0.13 -22.25
C PHE A 117 -14.11 1.52 -22.82
N PRO A 118 -15.21 1.68 -23.57
CA PRO A 118 -15.73 2.99 -23.88
C PRO A 118 -16.01 3.77 -22.60
N ASN A 119 -15.76 5.08 -22.63
CA ASN A 119 -16.01 5.96 -21.48
C ASN A 119 -17.45 5.86 -20.96
N ALA A 120 -18.42 5.65 -21.86
CA ALA A 120 -19.83 5.42 -21.50
C ALA A 120 -20.04 4.16 -20.64
N GLU A 121 -19.27 3.09 -20.87
CA GLU A 121 -19.34 1.86 -20.07
C GLU A 121 -18.61 2.03 -18.74
N PHE A 122 -17.50 2.76 -18.74
CA PHE A 122 -16.78 3.13 -17.52
C PHE A 122 -17.69 3.88 -16.55
N VAL A 123 -18.42 4.91 -17.00
CA VAL A 123 -19.30 5.70 -16.12
C VAL A 123 -20.50 4.90 -15.61
N LYS A 124 -21.01 3.90 -16.35
CA LYS A 124 -22.02 2.97 -15.81
C LYS A 124 -21.48 2.14 -14.65
N ARG A 125 -20.22 1.70 -14.76
CA ARG A 125 -19.56 0.89 -13.73
C ARG A 125 -19.16 1.73 -12.52
N TYR A 126 -18.80 2.99 -12.74
CA TYR A 126 -18.41 3.95 -11.71
C TYR A 126 -19.24 5.24 -11.84
N PRO A 127 -20.49 5.27 -11.35
CA PRO A 127 -21.42 6.39 -11.53
C PRO A 127 -21.03 7.71 -10.84
N ILE A 128 -19.93 7.72 -10.09
CA ILE A 128 -19.35 8.94 -9.52
C ILE A 128 -18.68 9.81 -10.61
N PHE A 129 -18.33 9.21 -11.75
CA PHE A 129 -17.74 9.91 -12.89
C PHE A 129 -18.80 10.24 -13.95
N THR A 130 -18.53 11.30 -14.70
CA THR A 130 -19.32 11.70 -15.87
C THR A 130 -18.41 11.83 -17.09
N VAL A 131 -18.97 11.72 -18.29
CA VAL A 131 -18.25 12.07 -19.51
C VAL A 131 -18.43 13.57 -19.73
N ASP A 132 -17.37 14.30 -20.07
CA ASP A 132 -17.47 15.71 -20.40
C ASP A 132 -18.37 15.90 -21.65
N PRO A 133 -19.44 16.71 -21.58
CA PRO A 133 -20.29 17.02 -22.74
C PRO A 133 -19.54 17.68 -23.91
N GLY A 134 -18.47 18.43 -23.63
CA GLY A 134 -17.63 19.12 -24.62
C GLY A 134 -16.48 18.26 -25.16
N ASP A 135 -16.09 17.20 -24.46
CA ASP A 135 -15.03 16.29 -24.89
C ASP A 135 -15.27 14.87 -24.39
N SER A 136 -15.80 14.00 -25.26
CA SER A 136 -16.11 12.61 -24.91
C SER A 136 -14.92 11.78 -24.42
N ALA A 137 -13.69 12.25 -24.65
CA ALA A 137 -12.47 11.61 -24.15
C ALA A 137 -12.10 12.03 -22.72
N GLN A 138 -12.83 12.96 -22.09
CA GLN A 138 -12.62 13.37 -20.71
C GLN A 138 -13.67 12.72 -19.80
N LEU A 139 -13.17 12.13 -18.72
CA LEU A 139 -13.92 11.58 -17.61
C LEU A 139 -13.79 12.57 -16.44
N LEU A 140 -14.89 13.14 -15.99
CA LEU A 140 -14.92 14.16 -14.94
C LEU A 140 -15.37 13.55 -13.62
N LEU A 141 -14.61 13.81 -12.56
CA LEU A 141 -15.05 13.66 -11.17
C LEU A 141 -15.31 15.04 -10.59
N LYS A 142 -16.56 15.32 -10.26
CA LYS A 142 -16.97 16.59 -9.67
C LYS A 142 -16.49 16.73 -8.23
N ALA A 143 -16.43 17.96 -7.74
CA ALA A 143 -16.10 18.22 -6.35
C ALA A 143 -17.02 17.44 -5.38
N GLY A 144 -16.46 16.78 -4.38
CA GLY A 144 -17.22 15.99 -3.41
C GLY A 144 -16.36 15.07 -2.53
N ASP A 145 -16.98 14.41 -1.54
CA ASP A 145 -16.35 13.37 -0.72
C ASP A 145 -16.89 11.99 -1.15
N TYR A 146 -16.00 11.14 -1.66
CA TYR A 146 -16.33 9.87 -2.28
C TYR A 146 -15.67 8.71 -1.52
N VAL A 147 -16.47 7.70 -1.20
CA VAL A 147 -15.96 6.43 -0.65
C VAL A 147 -15.73 5.43 -1.78
N ILE A 148 -14.48 4.98 -1.92
CA ILE A 148 -14.06 4.08 -2.97
C ILE A 148 -13.94 2.64 -2.44
N GLU A 149 -14.99 1.86 -2.64
CA GLU A 149 -15.08 0.47 -2.15
C GLU A 149 -14.38 -0.55 -3.05
N LYS A 150 -14.11 -0.18 -4.31
CA LYS A 150 -13.50 -1.03 -5.33
C LYS A 150 -12.43 -0.24 -6.08
N THR A 151 -11.37 -0.93 -6.49
CA THR A 151 -10.31 -0.33 -7.30
C THR A 151 -10.88 0.21 -8.60
N ILE A 152 -10.54 1.47 -8.88
CA ILE A 152 -10.95 2.19 -10.09
C ILE A 152 -9.88 1.95 -11.13
N TYR A 153 -10.28 1.47 -12.30
CA TYR A 153 -9.39 1.18 -13.42
C TYR A 153 -9.86 2.00 -14.62
N VAL A 154 -9.19 3.12 -14.88
CA VAL A 154 -9.56 4.11 -15.91
C VAL A 154 -9.01 3.63 -17.26
N PRO A 155 -9.87 3.51 -18.30
CA PRO A 155 -9.50 2.96 -19.60
C PRO A 155 -8.63 3.91 -20.43
N ARG A 156 -8.01 3.39 -21.49
CA ARG A 156 -7.17 4.13 -22.45
C ARG A 156 -7.91 5.22 -23.22
N GLY A 157 -9.25 5.18 -23.25
CA GLY A 157 -10.07 6.15 -23.95
C GLY A 157 -10.36 7.43 -23.15
N GLY A 158 -10.07 7.47 -21.84
CA GLY A 158 -10.54 8.53 -20.95
C GLY A 158 -9.43 9.21 -20.16
N VAL A 159 -9.20 10.50 -20.41
CA VAL A 159 -8.42 11.37 -19.50
C VAL A 159 -9.27 11.62 -18.27
N LEU A 160 -8.76 11.25 -17.10
CA LEU A 160 -9.46 11.51 -15.85
C LEU A 160 -9.14 12.93 -15.35
N VAL A 161 -10.17 13.75 -15.17
CA VAL A 161 -10.09 15.08 -14.58
C VAL A 161 -10.82 15.08 -13.25
N ILE A 162 -10.14 15.50 -12.19
CA ILE A 162 -10.68 15.61 -10.84
C ILE A 162 -10.76 17.09 -10.47
N GLU A 163 -11.96 17.55 -10.13
CA GLU A 163 -12.19 18.95 -9.77
C GLU A 163 -11.61 19.29 -8.37
N PRO A 164 -11.24 20.57 -8.14
CA PRO A 164 -10.85 21.07 -6.83
C PRO A 164 -11.85 20.71 -5.71
N GLY A 165 -11.36 20.54 -4.48
CA GLY A 165 -12.20 20.23 -3.32
C GLY A 165 -12.71 18.79 -3.25
N THR A 166 -12.13 17.89 -4.04
CA THR A 166 -12.48 16.47 -4.05
C THR A 166 -11.71 15.67 -2.99
N ALA A 167 -12.41 14.83 -2.22
CA ALA A 167 -11.81 13.83 -1.34
C ALA A 167 -12.18 12.42 -1.79
N LEU A 168 -11.18 11.58 -2.01
CA LEU A 168 -11.32 10.17 -2.37
C LEU A 168 -10.83 9.31 -1.19
N ARG A 169 -11.77 8.59 -0.56
CA ARG A 169 -11.56 7.77 0.63
C ARG A 169 -11.64 6.28 0.29
N PHE A 170 -10.49 5.66 0.13
CA PHE A 170 -10.39 4.29 -0.37
C PHE A 170 -10.54 3.26 0.74
N ALA A 171 -11.30 2.20 0.47
CA ALA A 171 -11.30 1.00 1.30
C ALA A 171 -9.93 0.30 1.27
N ALA A 172 -9.72 -0.63 2.20
CA ALA A 172 -8.45 -1.30 2.37
C ALA A 172 -7.95 -1.94 1.06
N GLY A 173 -6.71 -1.63 0.68
CA GLY A 173 -6.05 -2.13 -0.53
C GLY A 173 -6.67 -1.69 -1.86
N ARG A 174 -7.58 -0.71 -1.87
CA ARG A 174 -8.15 -0.18 -3.12
C ARG A 174 -7.31 0.92 -3.72
N SER A 175 -7.26 0.94 -5.04
CA SER A 175 -6.40 1.83 -5.81
C SER A 175 -7.21 2.60 -6.85
N LEU A 176 -6.58 3.61 -7.44
CA LEU A 176 -7.01 4.23 -8.69
C LEU A 176 -5.87 4.07 -9.69
N ILE A 177 -6.09 3.27 -10.73
CA ILE A 177 -5.11 3.03 -11.78
C ILE A 177 -5.64 3.64 -13.09
N SER A 178 -4.85 4.51 -13.71
CA SER A 178 -5.19 5.18 -14.95
C SER A 178 -4.26 4.78 -16.08
N LEU A 179 -4.82 4.44 -17.24
CA LEU A 179 -4.07 4.15 -18.47
C LEU A 179 -3.96 5.36 -19.41
N ARG A 180 -4.43 6.52 -18.95
CA ARG A 180 -4.38 7.83 -19.59
C ARG A 180 -3.96 8.87 -18.56
N PRO A 181 -3.60 10.09 -19.01
CA PRO A 181 -3.27 11.18 -18.10
C PRO A 181 -4.37 11.40 -17.05
N LEU A 182 -3.93 11.62 -15.82
CA LEU A 182 -4.78 12.01 -14.70
C LEU A 182 -4.48 13.48 -14.38
N ILE A 183 -5.51 14.32 -14.41
CA ILE A 183 -5.44 15.75 -14.15
C ILE A 183 -6.19 16.04 -12.85
N ALA A 184 -5.45 16.34 -11.79
CA ALA A 184 -5.97 16.75 -10.49
C ALA A 184 -5.34 18.09 -10.12
N ARG A 185 -6.06 19.19 -10.42
CA ARG A 185 -5.64 20.55 -10.08
C ARG A 185 -6.55 21.07 -8.99
N GLY A 186 -6.15 20.89 -7.73
CA GLY A 186 -6.76 21.58 -6.61
C GLY A 186 -6.35 23.04 -6.55
N THR A 187 -6.75 23.71 -5.47
CA THR A 187 -6.24 25.03 -5.12
C THR A 187 -5.81 25.03 -3.65
N ALA A 188 -5.15 26.10 -3.19
CA ALA A 188 -4.82 26.26 -1.78
C ALA A 188 -6.07 26.18 -0.87
N ASP A 189 -7.19 26.74 -1.32
CA ASP A 189 -8.46 26.77 -0.58
C ASP A 189 -9.29 25.50 -0.77
N GLN A 190 -9.14 24.83 -1.91
CA GLN A 190 -9.88 23.62 -2.28
C GLN A 190 -8.92 22.52 -2.76
N PRO A 191 -8.08 21.98 -1.86
CA PRO A 191 -7.14 20.92 -2.22
C PRO A 191 -7.88 19.63 -2.57
N ILE A 192 -7.22 18.75 -3.32
CA ILE A 192 -7.70 17.39 -3.59
C ILE A 192 -7.03 16.42 -2.62
N LEU A 193 -7.79 15.46 -2.07
CA LEU A 193 -7.31 14.50 -1.07
C LEU A 193 -7.49 13.06 -1.54
N PHE A 194 -6.41 12.28 -1.54
CA PHE A 194 -6.42 10.82 -1.66
C PHE A 194 -6.03 10.21 -0.31
N THR A 195 -6.95 9.49 0.32
CA THR A 195 -6.74 8.96 1.69
C THR A 195 -7.44 7.61 1.91
N ALA A 196 -7.11 6.96 3.03
CA ALA A 196 -7.82 5.76 3.47
C ALA A 196 -9.19 6.14 4.06
N LYS A 197 -10.21 5.32 3.79
CA LYS A 197 -11.50 5.36 4.48
C LYS A 197 -11.37 5.12 5.99
N ASP A 198 -10.41 4.29 6.39
CA ASP A 198 -10.10 3.96 7.77
C ASP A 198 -8.59 3.99 7.94
N SER A 199 -8.04 4.96 8.65
CA SER A 199 -6.58 5.16 8.78
C SER A 199 -5.83 3.96 9.38
N ARG A 200 -6.51 3.01 10.03
CA ARG A 200 -5.90 1.77 10.52
C ARG A 200 -5.64 0.76 9.40
N ARG A 201 -6.33 0.89 8.28
CA ARG A 201 -6.24 0.01 7.10
C ARG A 201 -5.86 0.84 5.89
N LYS A 202 -4.67 0.60 5.38
CA LYS A 202 -4.13 1.42 4.30
C LYS A 202 -4.89 1.16 3.00
N TRP A 203 -5.01 2.18 2.19
CA TRP A 203 -5.44 1.99 0.80
C TRP A 203 -4.25 1.57 -0.05
N GLY A 204 -4.49 1.28 -1.32
CA GLY A 204 -3.43 1.02 -2.28
C GLY A 204 -2.80 2.33 -2.74
N VAL A 205 -2.84 2.55 -4.05
CA VAL A 205 -2.08 3.58 -4.74
C VAL A 205 -2.94 4.41 -5.69
N VAL A 206 -2.44 5.58 -6.08
CA VAL A 206 -2.75 6.15 -7.40
C VAL A 206 -1.65 5.74 -8.36
N GLY A 207 -2.02 5.09 -9.46
CA GLY A 207 -1.09 4.65 -10.51
C GLY A 207 -1.45 5.25 -11.85
N VAL A 208 -0.46 5.75 -12.59
CA VAL A 208 -0.60 6.12 -14.02
C VAL A 208 0.37 5.27 -14.83
N VAL A 209 -0.13 4.53 -15.82
CA VAL A 209 0.67 3.54 -16.55
C VAL A 209 0.53 3.70 -18.05
N ARG A 210 1.66 3.85 -18.75
CA ARG A 210 1.73 3.94 -20.22
C ARG A 210 0.65 4.88 -20.76
N ALA A 211 0.54 6.04 -20.13
CA ALA A 211 -0.42 7.06 -20.50
C ALA A 211 0.03 7.70 -21.80
N ALA A 212 -0.34 7.08 -22.91
CA ALA A 212 -0.09 7.62 -24.23
C ALA A 212 -0.97 8.87 -24.46
N GLY A 213 -0.49 9.80 -25.29
CA GLY A 213 -1.28 10.91 -25.82
C GLY A 213 -2.48 10.42 -26.63
N ARG A 214 -3.42 11.32 -26.92
CA ARG A 214 -4.57 10.99 -27.79
C ARG A 214 -4.06 10.44 -29.13
N PRO A 215 -4.65 9.36 -29.68
CA PRO A 215 -4.27 8.88 -31.00
C PRO A 215 -4.32 10.02 -32.03
N GLY A 216 -3.18 10.31 -32.67
CA GLY A 216 -3.05 11.41 -33.62
C GLY A 216 -2.66 12.77 -33.03
N SER A 217 -2.47 12.91 -31.71
CA SER A 217 -1.84 14.10 -31.14
C SER A 217 -0.32 14.04 -31.34
N LEU A 218 0.26 15.14 -31.84
CA LEU A 218 1.71 15.32 -31.89
C LEU A 218 2.27 15.81 -30.54
N GLU A 219 1.39 16.26 -29.64
CA GLU A 219 1.74 16.68 -28.29
C GLU A 219 1.63 15.49 -27.33
N ALA A 220 2.67 15.30 -26.51
CA ALA A 220 2.62 14.41 -25.37
C ALA A 220 1.62 14.96 -24.35
N GLU A 221 0.65 14.15 -23.95
CA GLU A 221 -0.24 14.51 -22.85
C GLU A 221 0.37 14.03 -21.53
N LYS A 222 0.44 14.91 -20.54
CA LYS A 222 1.02 14.64 -19.23
C LYS A 222 -0.04 14.61 -18.13
N SER A 223 0.19 13.79 -17.12
CA SER A 223 -0.57 13.84 -15.86
C SER A 223 -0.16 15.09 -15.08
N ILE A 224 -1.10 15.68 -14.35
CA ILE A 224 -0.86 16.91 -13.59
C ILE A 224 -1.47 16.75 -12.21
N PHE A 225 -0.64 16.98 -11.19
CA PHE A 225 -1.04 17.02 -9.80
C PHE A 225 -0.62 18.36 -9.21
N GLU A 226 -1.60 19.19 -8.85
CA GLU A 226 -1.38 20.49 -8.22
C GLU A 226 -2.29 20.64 -7.00
N TYR A 227 -1.75 21.08 -5.85
CA TYR A 227 -2.50 21.19 -4.59
C TYR A 227 -3.22 19.88 -4.19
N VAL A 228 -2.52 18.75 -4.34
CA VAL A 228 -3.02 17.41 -4.00
C VAL A 228 -2.35 16.89 -2.73
N THR A 229 -3.12 16.25 -1.84
CA THR A 229 -2.59 15.52 -0.70
C THR A 229 -2.79 14.01 -0.88
N PHE A 230 -1.71 13.25 -0.78
CA PHE A 230 -1.72 11.79 -0.70
C PHE A 230 -1.33 11.37 0.72
N GLU A 231 -2.18 10.58 1.37
CA GLU A 231 -1.90 10.10 2.72
C GLU A 231 -2.49 8.72 2.99
N GLN A 232 -1.93 7.98 3.95
CA GLN A 232 -2.43 6.66 4.37
C GLN A 232 -2.40 5.57 3.27
N GLY A 233 -1.69 5.83 2.16
CA GLY A 233 -1.49 4.89 1.06
C GLY A 233 -0.40 3.87 1.37
N ARG A 234 -0.40 2.78 0.62
CA ARG A 234 0.62 1.72 0.65
C ARG A 234 0.87 1.24 -0.78
N GLN A 235 1.83 0.34 -0.97
CA GLN A 235 2.04 -0.32 -2.24
C GLN A 235 0.85 -1.21 -2.65
N ALA A 236 0.70 -1.46 -3.95
CA ALA A 236 -0.31 -2.35 -4.51
C ALA A 236 0.24 -3.09 -5.73
N ARG A 237 -0.39 -4.21 -6.09
CA ARG A 237 -0.11 -4.95 -7.32
C ARG A 237 -1.38 -5.04 -8.15
N VAL A 238 -1.39 -4.47 -9.35
CA VAL A 238 -2.53 -4.52 -10.27
C VAL A 238 -2.06 -4.95 -11.65
N ASN A 239 -2.68 -5.99 -12.23
CA ASN A 239 -2.31 -6.53 -13.55
C ASN A 239 -0.82 -6.88 -13.67
N ASN A 240 -0.26 -7.53 -12.63
CA ASN A 240 1.17 -7.87 -12.51
C ASN A 240 2.14 -6.69 -12.54
N ILE A 241 1.63 -5.46 -12.33
CA ILE A 241 2.46 -4.28 -12.16
C ILE A 241 2.51 -3.95 -10.68
N ASP A 242 3.72 -3.80 -10.15
CA ASP A 242 3.97 -3.30 -8.81
C ASP A 242 3.98 -1.78 -8.80
N PHE A 243 3.21 -1.21 -7.88
CA PHE A 243 3.16 0.20 -7.58
C PHE A 243 3.67 0.39 -6.17
N PHE A 244 4.85 1.00 -6.03
CA PHE A 244 5.58 1.06 -4.77
C PHE A 244 5.24 2.27 -3.91
N ALA A 245 4.60 3.27 -4.50
CA ALA A 245 4.42 4.58 -3.87
C ALA A 245 2.96 5.01 -3.76
N GLY A 246 2.69 5.99 -2.88
CA GLY A 246 1.36 6.62 -2.77
C GLY A 246 0.87 7.18 -4.12
N LEU A 247 1.82 7.65 -4.94
CA LEU A 247 1.64 7.94 -6.36
C LEU A 247 2.75 7.25 -7.17
N SER A 248 2.37 6.44 -8.15
CA SER A 248 3.31 5.75 -9.04
C SER A 248 3.03 6.12 -10.51
N ILE A 249 4.05 6.58 -11.22
CA ILE A 249 3.99 7.01 -12.63
C ILE A 249 4.91 6.10 -13.44
N ILE A 250 4.35 5.31 -14.35
CA ILE A 250 5.10 4.28 -15.09
C ILE A 250 5.00 4.57 -16.58
N GLU A 251 6.15 4.75 -17.24
CA GLU A 251 6.28 4.99 -18.69
C GLU A 251 5.34 6.12 -19.16
N SER A 252 5.31 7.22 -18.41
CA SER A 252 4.37 8.35 -18.60
C SER A 252 5.01 9.69 -18.23
N GLU A 253 4.45 10.80 -18.73
CA GLU A 253 4.87 12.15 -18.35
C GLU A 253 4.00 12.71 -17.21
N VAL A 254 4.62 13.40 -16.25
CA VAL A 254 3.94 14.00 -15.10
C VAL A 254 4.52 15.36 -14.69
N GLU A 255 3.65 16.26 -14.25
CA GLU A 255 4.01 17.44 -13.49
C GLU A 255 3.34 17.39 -12.11
N ILE A 256 4.14 17.57 -11.06
CA ILE A 256 3.70 17.50 -9.67
C ILE A 256 4.19 18.75 -8.97
N SER A 257 3.24 19.59 -8.54
CA SER A 257 3.57 20.81 -7.82
C SER A 257 2.65 21.12 -6.66
N ARG A 258 3.18 21.77 -5.61
CA ARG A 258 2.39 22.22 -4.45
C ARG A 258 1.60 21.09 -3.78
N CYS A 259 2.07 19.85 -3.90
CA CYS A 259 1.45 18.66 -3.35
C CYS A 259 2.05 18.30 -1.99
N ARG A 260 1.33 17.44 -1.25
CA ARG A 260 1.76 16.87 0.02
C ARG A 260 1.67 15.35 -0.03
N PHE A 261 2.78 14.68 0.22
CA PHE A 261 2.88 13.25 0.38
C PHE A 261 3.17 12.98 1.84
N ARG A 262 2.20 12.50 2.61
CA ARG A 262 2.36 12.40 4.07
C ARG A 262 1.82 11.13 4.68
N ASN A 263 2.50 10.61 5.69
CA ASN A 263 2.07 9.39 6.41
C ASN A 263 1.77 8.26 5.41
N LEU A 264 2.74 7.97 4.55
CA LEU A 264 2.67 6.94 3.53
C LEU A 264 3.42 5.70 4.02
N TYR A 265 2.84 4.53 3.74
CA TYR A 265 3.27 3.25 4.27
C TYR A 265 3.66 2.25 3.17
N GLY A 266 3.73 2.72 1.92
CA GLY A 266 4.31 1.99 0.79
C GLY A 266 5.83 1.96 0.90
N LYS A 267 6.54 1.57 -0.16
CA LYS A 267 7.97 1.80 -0.22
C LYS A 267 8.20 3.32 -0.21
N ASP A 268 7.61 4.04 -1.17
CA ASP A 268 7.98 5.43 -1.44
C ASP A 268 6.79 6.40 -1.35
N GLY A 269 7.08 7.70 -1.35
CA GLY A 269 6.08 8.76 -1.43
C GLY A 269 5.57 8.91 -2.85
N LEU A 270 6.52 9.04 -3.77
CA LEU A 270 6.34 9.09 -5.22
C LEU A 270 7.34 8.14 -5.87
N ASN A 271 6.89 7.33 -6.83
CA ASN A 271 7.76 6.53 -7.68
C ASN A 271 7.51 6.86 -9.15
N VAL A 272 8.56 7.14 -9.93
CA VAL A 272 8.46 7.30 -11.39
C VAL A 272 9.41 6.33 -12.06
N ARG A 273 8.90 5.51 -12.98
CA ARG A 273 9.69 4.53 -13.71
C ARG A 273 9.65 4.80 -15.21
N TYR A 274 10.82 5.02 -15.82
CA TYR A 274 10.98 5.28 -17.25
C TYR A 274 10.04 6.38 -17.78
N GLY A 275 9.81 7.42 -16.97
CA GLY A 275 8.91 8.53 -17.27
C GLY A 275 9.64 9.86 -17.46
N LYS A 276 8.87 10.89 -17.81
CA LYS A 276 9.35 12.28 -17.80
C LYS A 276 8.67 13.05 -16.66
N SER A 277 9.44 13.70 -15.80
CA SER A 277 8.88 14.30 -14.59
C SER A 277 9.37 15.73 -14.31
N LEU A 278 8.45 16.58 -13.90
CA LEU A 278 8.74 17.85 -13.23
C LEU A 278 8.12 17.81 -11.84
N ILE A 279 8.95 17.79 -10.80
CA ILE A 279 8.53 17.63 -9.40
C ILE A 279 9.05 18.83 -8.62
N GLN A 280 8.17 19.77 -8.30
CA GLN A 280 8.58 21.02 -7.68
C GLN A 280 7.66 21.57 -6.59
N ASP A 281 8.20 22.27 -5.61
CA ASP A 281 7.41 22.97 -4.59
C ASP A 281 6.50 22.04 -3.77
N ASN A 282 6.91 20.78 -3.55
CA ASN A 282 6.14 19.77 -2.81
C ASN A 282 6.70 19.51 -1.40
N ILE A 283 5.90 18.84 -0.56
CA ILE A 283 6.31 18.37 0.77
C ILE A 283 6.13 16.85 0.86
N PHE A 284 7.18 16.15 1.27
CA PHE A 284 7.19 14.72 1.59
C PHE A 284 7.47 14.58 3.09
N GLU A 285 6.54 13.98 3.84
CA GLU A 285 6.60 13.94 5.30
C GLU A 285 6.19 12.58 5.86
N ASN A 286 7.02 11.97 6.72
CA ASN A 286 6.72 10.67 7.34
C ASN A 286 6.39 9.60 6.29
N VAL A 287 7.29 9.46 5.31
CA VAL A 287 7.24 8.43 4.28
C VAL A 287 8.04 7.21 4.75
N TYR A 288 7.52 6.01 4.50
CA TYR A 288 8.06 4.80 5.10
C TYR A 288 9.46 4.40 4.64
N LYS A 289 9.79 4.55 3.34
CA LYS A 289 11.17 4.56 2.85
C LYS A 289 11.49 5.88 2.17
N ASP A 290 11.39 5.93 0.85
CA ASP A 290 11.96 7.01 0.05
C ASP A 290 10.94 8.11 -0.19
N GLY A 291 11.34 9.37 -0.05
CA GLY A 291 10.46 10.48 -0.40
C GLY A 291 10.05 10.40 -1.87
N ILE A 292 11.06 10.35 -2.74
CA ILE A 292 10.94 10.10 -4.17
C ILE A 292 11.91 8.99 -4.56
N ASP A 293 11.43 8.06 -5.39
CA ASP A 293 12.22 7.04 -6.08
C ASP A 293 12.04 7.20 -7.60
N LEU A 294 13.10 7.55 -8.34
CA LEU A 294 13.07 7.56 -9.81
C LEU A 294 13.92 6.42 -10.39
N ASP A 295 13.24 5.49 -11.07
CA ASP A 295 13.81 4.37 -11.80
C ASP A 295 13.95 4.73 -13.29
N GLY A 296 15.01 5.47 -13.63
CA GLY A 296 15.31 5.91 -14.99
C GLY A 296 14.38 6.99 -15.56
N GLY A 297 14.57 7.32 -16.83
CA GLY A 297 13.83 8.37 -17.54
C GLY A 297 14.49 9.75 -17.45
N GLU A 298 13.67 10.80 -17.48
CA GLU A 298 14.11 12.19 -17.53
C GLU A 298 13.37 13.04 -16.49
N GLY A 299 14.02 14.02 -15.89
CA GLY A 299 13.27 14.92 -15.03
C GLY A 299 14.03 15.96 -14.22
N ILE A 300 13.25 16.79 -13.55
CA ILE A 300 13.71 17.85 -12.65
C ILE A 300 12.99 17.70 -11.30
N ILE A 301 13.78 17.64 -10.23
CA ILE A 301 13.32 17.65 -8.84
C ILE A 301 13.85 18.92 -8.17
N THR A 302 13.00 19.89 -7.84
CA THR A 302 13.49 21.17 -7.28
C THR A 302 12.55 21.83 -6.30
N ARG A 303 13.09 22.55 -5.31
CA ARG A 303 12.29 23.29 -4.30
C ARG A 303 11.31 22.41 -3.53
N ASN A 304 11.62 21.14 -3.37
CA ASN A 304 10.83 20.23 -2.53
C ASN A 304 11.41 20.14 -1.12
N ARG A 305 10.56 19.79 -0.16
CA ARG A 305 10.96 19.56 1.22
C ARG A 305 10.65 18.14 1.65
N PHE A 306 11.64 17.45 2.18
CA PHE A 306 11.57 16.07 2.66
C PHE A 306 11.82 16.06 4.17
N ILE A 307 10.92 15.44 4.93
CA ILE A 307 10.94 15.42 6.38
C ILE A 307 10.66 14.00 6.86
N ASN A 308 11.59 13.41 7.59
CA ASN A 308 11.44 12.07 8.18
C ASN A 308 11.03 11.00 7.13
N CYS A 309 11.75 10.96 6.00
CA CYS A 309 11.70 9.79 5.12
C CYS A 309 12.50 8.65 5.78
N GLY A 310 11.97 7.43 5.73
CA GLY A 310 12.55 6.29 6.45
C GLY A 310 13.86 5.79 5.85
N ASP A 311 14.08 6.02 4.55
CA ASP A 311 15.36 5.82 3.88
C ASP A 311 15.82 7.15 3.25
N GLU A 312 15.89 7.28 1.94
CA GLU A 312 16.35 8.49 1.29
C GLU A 312 15.24 9.55 1.15
N GLY A 313 15.59 10.83 1.19
CA GLY A 313 14.68 11.87 0.69
C GLY A 313 14.48 11.72 -0.82
N ILE A 314 15.58 11.45 -1.53
CA ILE A 314 15.64 11.30 -2.99
C ILE A 314 16.52 10.08 -3.30
N ASP A 315 15.92 9.05 -3.90
CA ASP A 315 16.63 7.88 -4.46
C ASP A 315 16.51 7.89 -5.99
N LEU A 316 17.63 7.74 -6.68
CA LEU A 316 17.73 7.85 -8.13
C LEU A 316 18.54 6.68 -8.71
N THR A 317 17.86 5.86 -9.50
CA THR A 317 18.46 4.79 -10.29
C THR A 317 18.41 5.17 -11.77
N GLU A 318 19.41 4.80 -12.57
CA GLU A 318 19.43 5.07 -14.02
C GLU A 318 19.34 6.59 -14.35
N ASN A 319 20.00 7.44 -13.57
CA ASN A 319 19.68 8.87 -13.48
C ASN A 319 20.40 9.82 -14.45
N TRP A 320 20.73 9.36 -15.67
CA TRP A 320 21.51 10.12 -16.68
C TRP A 320 20.90 11.45 -17.13
N HIS A 321 19.57 11.57 -17.05
CA HIS A 321 18.82 12.75 -17.50
C HIS A 321 17.96 13.35 -16.39
N ILE A 322 18.32 13.10 -15.14
CA ILE A 322 17.63 13.61 -13.95
C ILE A 322 18.50 14.65 -13.26
N ARG A 323 17.88 15.77 -12.89
CA ARG A 323 18.51 16.84 -12.11
C ARG A 323 17.73 17.06 -10.81
N ALA A 324 18.41 17.04 -9.67
CA ALA A 324 17.82 17.42 -8.39
C ALA A 324 18.62 18.53 -7.70
N PHE A 325 17.98 19.68 -7.45
CA PHE A 325 18.63 20.87 -6.89
C PHE A 325 17.65 21.75 -6.12
N GLU A 326 18.14 22.55 -5.18
CA GLU A 326 17.33 23.44 -4.33
C GLU A 326 16.27 22.68 -3.50
N ASN A 327 16.51 21.43 -3.15
CA ASN A 327 15.66 20.68 -2.23
C ASN A 327 16.19 20.73 -0.80
N GLU A 328 15.27 20.66 0.15
CA GLU A 328 15.54 20.60 1.58
C GLU A 328 15.23 19.20 2.10
N ILE A 329 16.24 18.47 2.60
CA ILE A 329 16.12 17.06 2.98
C ILE A 329 16.54 16.88 4.43
N TYR A 330 15.56 16.54 5.27
CA TYR A 330 15.75 16.40 6.70
C TYR A 330 15.23 15.07 7.21
N ASP A 331 16.08 14.30 7.89
CA ASP A 331 15.70 13.04 8.55
C ASP A 331 16.52 12.84 9.84
N SER A 332 16.48 11.66 10.45
CA SER A 332 17.25 11.39 11.66
C SER A 332 18.75 11.25 11.45
N ASP A 333 19.16 10.97 10.23
CA ASP A 333 20.51 10.55 9.86
C ASP A 333 21.26 11.66 9.12
N GLY A 334 20.66 12.86 9.03
CA GLY A 334 21.29 14.06 8.50
C GLY A 334 20.81 14.44 7.10
N GLY A 335 19.71 13.84 6.63
CA GLY A 335 19.18 14.01 5.29
C GLY A 335 19.94 13.15 4.30
N ARG A 336 19.26 12.17 3.68
CA ARG A 336 19.89 11.21 2.78
C ARG A 336 19.45 11.37 1.32
N VAL A 337 20.39 11.16 0.42
CA VAL A 337 20.20 11.11 -1.04
C VAL A 337 20.98 9.91 -1.56
N ALA A 338 20.38 9.14 -2.46
CA ALA A 338 21.04 8.10 -3.23
C ALA A 338 20.94 8.42 -4.72
N ALA A 339 22.02 8.12 -5.45
CA ALA A 339 22.07 8.26 -6.89
C ALA A 339 23.18 7.37 -7.46
N GLU A 340 22.92 6.71 -8.59
CA GLU A 340 23.95 5.90 -9.27
C GLU A 340 25.06 6.75 -9.89
N ILE A 341 24.72 7.96 -10.38
CA ILE A 341 25.70 8.90 -10.94
C ILE A 341 25.56 10.30 -10.33
N ASN A 342 26.69 11.02 -10.28
CA ASN A 342 26.79 12.41 -9.84
C ASN A 342 26.26 12.68 -8.41
N LEU A 343 26.32 11.68 -7.51
CA LEU A 343 25.83 11.79 -6.14
C LEU A 343 26.40 12.99 -5.37
N GLU A 344 27.72 13.22 -5.41
CA GLU A 344 28.35 14.35 -4.72
C GLU A 344 27.83 15.71 -5.23
N GLN A 345 27.62 15.82 -6.54
CA GLN A 345 27.05 17.02 -7.15
C GLN A 345 25.62 17.24 -6.68
N LEU A 346 24.79 16.19 -6.67
CA LEU A 346 23.42 16.25 -6.16
C LEU A 346 23.39 16.68 -4.70
N ILE A 347 24.24 16.11 -3.85
CA ILE A 347 24.38 16.53 -2.45
C ILE A 347 24.75 18.02 -2.37
N SER A 348 25.70 18.50 -3.18
CA SER A 348 26.13 19.91 -3.16
C SER A 348 25.05 20.90 -3.62
N MET A 349 24.06 20.43 -4.41
CA MET A 349 22.98 21.25 -4.95
C MET A 349 21.74 21.28 -4.05
N ASN A 350 21.74 20.55 -2.93
CA ASN A 350 20.61 20.43 -2.02
C ASN A 350 21.04 20.74 -0.58
N THR A 351 20.07 21.08 0.27
CA THR A 351 20.30 21.30 1.70
C THR A 351 19.92 20.03 2.46
N LEU A 352 20.89 19.40 3.09
CA LEU A 352 20.71 18.19 3.90
C LEU A 352 20.90 18.55 5.39
N GLY A 353 20.13 17.94 6.28
CA GLY A 353 20.37 18.08 7.72
C GLY A 353 19.53 17.16 8.59
N HIS A 354 19.69 17.27 9.90
CA HIS A 354 18.83 16.54 10.83
C HIS A 354 17.46 17.21 10.96
N SER A 355 16.41 16.40 11.10
CA SER A 355 15.07 16.90 11.40
C SER A 355 15.05 17.64 12.74
N PRO A 356 14.44 18.84 12.84
CA PRO A 356 14.35 19.57 14.09
C PRO A 356 13.55 18.79 15.15
N GLY A 357 14.13 18.58 16.34
CA GLY A 357 13.40 18.12 17.53
C GLY A 357 13.45 16.62 17.85
N LYS A 358 14.63 15.98 17.76
CA LYS A 358 14.90 14.76 18.55
C LYS A 358 15.63 15.09 19.84
#